data_AF-A0A351J060-F1
#
_entry.id   AF-A0A351J060-F1
#
_cell.length_a   1.000
_cell.length_b   1.000
_cell.length_c   1.000
_cell.angle_alpha   90.00
_cell.angle_beta   90.00
_cell.angle_gamma   90.00
#
_symmetry.space_group_name_H-M   'P 1'
#
loop_
_entity.id
_entity.type
_entity.pdbx_description
1 polymer ?
#
loop_
_entity_poly.entity_id
_entity_poly.type
_entity_poly.pdbx_seq_one_letter_code
_entity_poly.pdbx_strand_id
1 'polypeptide(L)'
;MEQLGYVVAAEGEHATVRVMRESACGRIHGGCADCKGCSHTKEHRVVVENTLHAAVGDTVLLYTDTKKMLCYLCAFFFYPVLLFVATFVLLTVLAVTLSALFAGCVLVLYV
;
A
#
# COMPACT_ATOMS: atom_id res chain seq x y z
N MET A 1 0.56 5.44 -12.75
CA MET A 1 0.51 4.26 -13.65
C MET A 1 -0.65 4.46 -14.60
N GLU A 2 -0.45 4.20 -15.88
CA GLU A 2 -1.51 4.29 -16.90
C GLU A 2 -1.95 2.88 -17.31
N GLN A 3 -3.26 2.65 -17.35
CA GLN A 3 -3.83 1.35 -17.71
C GLN A 3 -5.03 1.57 -18.63
N LEU A 4 -5.04 0.90 -19.79
CA LEU A 4 -6.16 0.94 -20.72
C LEU A 4 -7.31 0.08 -20.18
N GLY A 5 -8.53 0.62 -20.20
CA GLY A 5 -9.74 -0.07 -19.76
C GLY A 5 -10.91 0.17 -20.72
N TYR A 6 -11.86 -0.74 -20.73
CA TYR A 6 -13.06 -0.69 -21.58
C TYR A 6 -14.32 -0.50 -20.75
N VAL A 7 -15.16 0.47 -21.10
CA VAL A 7 -16.38 0.78 -20.33
C VAL A 7 -17.48 -0.24 -20.63
N VAL A 8 -17.98 -0.91 -19.59
CA VAL A 8 -18.98 -1.99 -19.70
C VAL A 8 -20.36 -1.52 -19.27
N ALA A 9 -20.41 -0.58 -18.35
CA ALA A 9 -21.62 0.04 -17.84
C ALA A 9 -21.31 1.46 -17.39
N ALA A 10 -22.22 2.39 -17.63
CA ALA A 10 -22.17 3.75 -17.11
C ALA A 10 -23.52 4.02 -16.44
N GLU A 11 -23.51 4.23 -15.13
CA GLU A 11 -24.68 4.51 -14.30
C GLU A 11 -24.48 5.88 -13.65
N GLY A 12 -25.11 6.91 -14.23
CA GLY A 12 -25.01 8.29 -13.75
C GLY A 12 -23.57 8.80 -13.70
N GLU A 13 -23.09 9.14 -12.51
CA GLU A 13 -21.76 9.67 -12.21
C GLU A 13 -20.67 8.58 -12.14
N HIS A 14 -21.01 7.30 -12.25
CA HIS A 14 -20.05 6.20 -12.13
C HIS A 14 -20.01 5.31 -13.38
N ALA A 15 -18.81 4.94 -13.80
CA ALA A 15 -18.56 4.00 -14.89
C ALA A 15 -17.86 2.75 -14.37
N THR A 16 -18.36 1.59 -14.77
CA THR A 16 -17.69 0.30 -14.55
C THR A 16 -16.78 0.01 -15.73
N VAL A 17 -15.47 0.01 -15.45
CA VAL A 17 -14.42 -0.22 -16.45
C VAL A 17 -13.86 -1.62 -16.26
N ARG A 18 -13.84 -2.41 -17.33
CA ARG A 18 -13.11 -3.68 -17.42
C ARG A 18 -11.67 -3.37 -17.76
N VAL A 19 -10.77 -3.79 -16.88
CA VAL A 19 -9.34 -3.62 -17.07
C VAL A 19 -8.68 -4.99 -17.15
N MET A 20 -8.00 -5.23 -18.27
CA MET A 20 -7.12 -6.38 -18.43
C MET A 20 -5.79 -6.00 -17.77
N ARG A 21 -5.35 -6.74 -16.75
CA ARG A 21 -3.96 -6.62 -16.28
C ARG A 21 -3.11 -7.51 -17.19
N GLU A 22 -2.17 -6.90 -17.89
CA GLU A 22 -1.04 -7.67 -18.42
C GLU A 22 -0.22 -8.16 -17.22
N SER A 23 -0.22 -9.47 -17.00
CA SER A 23 0.65 -10.09 -16.01
C SER A 23 2.07 -10.15 -16.56
N ALA A 24 3.07 -9.87 -15.72
CA ALA A 24 4.48 -9.93 -16.11
C ALA A 24 4.91 -11.30 -16.67
N CYS A 25 4.20 -12.37 -16.28
CA CYS A 25 4.43 -13.74 -16.75
C CYS A 25 4.15 -13.90 -18.26
N GLY A 26 3.12 -13.24 -18.79
CA GLY A 26 2.75 -13.35 -20.21
C GLY A 26 3.76 -12.71 -21.17
N ARG A 27 4.60 -11.79 -20.67
CA ARG A 27 5.56 -11.03 -21.49
C ARG A 27 6.95 -11.66 -21.58
N ILE A 28 7.31 -12.51 -20.63
CA ILE A 28 8.66 -13.12 -20.51
C ILE A 28 8.67 -14.57 -20.99
N HIS A 29 7.56 -15.30 -20.86
CA HIS A 29 7.45 -16.69 -21.26
C HIS A 29 6.31 -16.85 -22.27
N GLY A 30 6.63 -16.78 -23.57
CA GLY A 30 5.97 -17.48 -24.70
C GLY A 30 4.44 -17.51 -24.85
N GLY A 31 3.67 -16.81 -24.01
CA GLY A 31 2.23 -16.96 -23.89
C GLY A 31 1.80 -17.58 -22.57
N CYS A 32 0.73 -17.02 -22.01
CA CYS A 32 0.06 -17.45 -20.77
C CYS A 32 -0.46 -18.90 -20.80
N ALA A 33 -0.47 -19.56 -21.97
CA ALA A 33 -1.04 -20.88 -22.20
C ALA A 33 -0.24 -22.02 -21.54
N ASP A 34 1.08 -21.88 -21.43
CA ASP A 34 1.94 -22.93 -20.88
C ASP A 34 2.02 -22.91 -19.35
N CYS A 35 1.56 -21.82 -18.73
CA CYS A 35 1.50 -21.70 -17.28
C CYS A 35 0.14 -22.22 -16.79
N LYS A 36 0.09 -23.44 -16.26
CA LYS A 36 -1.10 -24.02 -15.61
C LYS A 36 -1.64 -23.22 -14.41
N GLY A 37 -0.95 -22.15 -13.99
CA GLY A 37 -1.42 -21.21 -12.96
C GLY A 37 -2.25 -20.03 -13.48
N CYS A 38 -2.31 -19.79 -14.79
CA CYS A 38 -2.96 -18.62 -15.38
C CYS A 38 -4.30 -18.92 -16.09
N SER A 39 -5.05 -19.92 -15.61
CA SER A 39 -6.42 -20.21 -16.07
C SER A 39 -7.45 -19.11 -15.75
N HIS A 40 -7.01 -18.03 -15.10
CA HIS A 40 -7.84 -16.93 -14.67
C HIS A 40 -7.13 -15.60 -14.91
N THR A 41 -7.02 -15.18 -16.17
CA THR A 41 -6.90 -13.75 -16.48
C THR A 41 -8.20 -13.10 -16.04
N LYS A 42 -8.33 -12.85 -14.73
CA LYS A 42 -9.53 -12.29 -14.12
C LYS A 42 -9.65 -10.87 -14.62
N GLU A 43 -10.69 -10.64 -15.40
CA GLU A 43 -11.14 -9.31 -15.74
C GLU A 43 -11.41 -8.57 -14.44
N HIS A 44 -10.60 -7.55 -14.16
CA HIS A 44 -10.84 -6.68 -13.02
C HIS A 44 -11.87 -5.65 -13.45
N ARG A 45 -13.03 -5.68 -12.81
CA ARG A 45 -14.05 -4.63 -12.92
C ARG A 45 -13.76 -3.61 -11.84
N VAL A 46 -13.49 -2.37 -12.25
CA VAL A 46 -13.24 -1.26 -11.34
C VAL A 46 -14.32 -0.21 -11.59
N VAL A 47 -14.96 0.24 -10.51
CA VAL A 47 -15.91 1.35 -10.57
C VAL A 47 -15.12 2.63 -10.39
N VAL A 48 -15.27 3.56 -11.33
CA VAL A 48 -14.56 4.84 -11.37
C VAL A 48 -15.59 5.94 -11.60
N GLU A 49 -15.35 7.14 -11.06
CA GLU A 49 -16.16 8.31 -11.38
C GLU A 49 -16.05 8.66 -12.87
N ASN A 50 -17.20 8.86 -13.51
CA ASN A 50 -17.32 9.13 -14.93
C ASN A 50 -17.22 10.63 -15.22
N THR A 51 -16.06 11.23 -14.93
CA THR A 51 -15.82 12.66 -15.16
C THR A 51 -15.88 13.05 -16.65
N LEU A 52 -15.63 12.10 -17.54
CA LEU A 52 -15.59 12.30 -19.00
C LEU A 52 -16.93 12.01 -19.69
N HIS A 53 -17.98 11.61 -18.95
CA HIS A 53 -19.26 11.17 -19.52
C HIS A 53 -19.09 10.08 -20.60
N ALA A 54 -18.13 9.18 -20.39
CA ALA A 54 -17.83 8.08 -21.32
C ALA A 54 -19.03 7.14 -21.42
N ALA A 55 -19.32 6.68 -22.64
CA ALA A 55 -20.43 5.79 -22.93
C ALA A 55 -19.98 4.32 -22.89
N VAL A 56 -20.95 3.40 -22.82
CA VAL A 56 -20.67 1.96 -22.93
C VAL A 56 -20.04 1.70 -24.30
N GLY A 57 -18.87 1.08 -24.29
CA GLY A 57 -18.13 0.76 -25.51
C GLY A 57 -16.87 1.60 -25.73
N ASP A 58 -16.68 2.67 -24.95
CA ASP A 58 -15.50 3.52 -25.06
C ASP A 58 -14.27 2.89 -24.39
N THR A 59 -13.10 3.16 -24.96
CA THR A 59 -11.81 2.81 -24.35
C THR A 59 -11.27 4.02 -23.61
N VAL A 60 -11.02 3.86 -22.32
CA VAL A 60 -10.56 4.93 -21.41
C VAL A 60 -9.19 4.60 -20.83
N LEU A 61 -8.35 5.61 -20.69
CA LEU A 61 -7.05 5.50 -20.03
C LEU A 61 -7.21 5.82 -18.54
N LEU A 62 -6.98 4.83 -17.69
CA LEU A 62 -7.02 4.99 -16.24
C LEU A 62 -5.67 5.48 -15.74
N TYR A 63 -5.66 6.62 -15.04
CA TYR A 63 -4.50 7.14 -14.35
C TYR A 63 -4.62 6.89 -12.85
N THR A 64 -3.67 6.14 -12.28
CA THR A 64 -3.53 6.03 -10.82
C THR A 64 -2.39 6.92 -10.35
N ASP A 65 -2.69 7.85 -9.44
CA ASP A 65 -1.69 8.72 -8.84
C ASP A 65 -0.83 7.94 -7.83
N THR A 66 0.38 7.58 -8.27
CA THR A 66 1.34 6.84 -7.45
C THR A 66 1.88 7.67 -6.28
N LYS A 67 1.75 9.01 -6.29
CA LYS A 67 2.31 9.88 -5.23
C LYS A 67 1.70 9.59 -3.87
N LYS A 68 0.38 9.38 -3.83
CA LYS A 68 -0.34 9.06 -2.60
C LYS A 68 0.07 7.68 -2.07
N MET A 69 0.17 6.69 -2.94
CA MET A 69 0.61 5.35 -2.59
C MET A 69 2.04 5.34 -2.03
N LEU A 70 2.96 6.09 -2.65
CA LEU A 70 4.34 6.19 -2.19
C LEU A 70 4.44 6.84 -0.81
N CYS A 71 3.65 7.89 -0.56
CA CYS A 71 3.60 8.53 0.75
C CYS A 71 3.14 7.55 1.85
N TYR A 72 2.09 6.76 1.59
CA TYR A 72 1.65 5.72 2.51
C TYR A 72 2.71 4.65 2.74
N LEU A 73 3.43 4.23 1.69
CA LEU A 73 4.51 3.27 1.79
C LEU A 73 5.64 3.79 2.69
N CYS A 74 6.05 5.05 2.49
CA CYS A 74 7.03 5.72 3.33
C CYS A 74 6.55 5.75 4.79
N ALA A 75 5.32 6.20 5.04
CA ALA A 75 4.77 6.24 6.39
C ALA A 75 4.77 4.85 7.04
N PHE A 76 4.35 3.82 6.32
CA PHE A 76 4.30 2.45 6.83
C PHE A 76 5.69 1.88 7.15
N PHE A 77 6.73 2.27 6.39
CA PHE A 77 8.11 1.86 6.66
C PHE A 77 8.76 2.66 7.80
N PHE A 78 8.54 3.97 7.86
CA PHE A 78 9.16 4.81 8.87
C PHE A 78 8.46 4.73 10.23
N TYR A 79 7.15 4.47 10.26
CA TYR A 79 6.37 4.33 11.50
C TYR A 79 6.94 3.29 12.48
N PRO A 80 7.22 2.02 12.10
CA PRO A 80 7.78 1.03 13.02
C PRO A 80 9.19 1.41 13.50
N VAL A 81 10.00 2.05 12.66
CA VAL A 81 11.35 2.52 13.03
C VAL A 81 11.25 3.62 14.09
N LEU A 82 10.37 4.60 13.90
CA LEU A 82 10.16 5.68 14.85
C LEU A 82 9.63 5.16 16.18
N LEU A 83 8.68 4.23 16.17
CA LEU A 83 8.18 3.60 17.40
C LEU A 83 9.28 2.82 18.13
N PHE A 84 10.11 2.08 17.41
CA PHE A 84 11.23 1.36 18.03
C PHE A 84 12.20 2.32 18.72
N VAL A 85 12.61 3.39 18.04
CA VAL A 85 13.51 4.39 18.63
C VAL A 85 12.85 5.08 19.83
N ALA A 86 11.59 5.49 19.71
CA ALA A 86 10.87 6.17 20.79
C ALA A 86 10.74 5.30 22.05
N THR A 87 10.36 4.04 21.87
CA THR A 87 10.25 3.09 22.99
C THR A 87 11.61 2.77 23.59
N PHE A 88 12.65 2.55 22.79
CA PHE A 88 14.00 2.31 23.28
C PHE A 88 14.54 3.47 24.13
N VAL A 89 14.38 4.70 23.67
CA VAL A 89 14.79 5.89 24.43
C VAL A 89 13.98 6.02 25.73
N LEU A 90 12.66 5.80 25.68
CA LEU A 90 11.82 5.87 26.87
C LEU A 90 12.23 4.83 27.93
N LEU A 91 12.44 3.58 27.53
CA LEU A 91 12.85 2.51 28.44
C LEU A 91 14.25 2.75 29.02
N THR A 92 15.20 3.23 28.21
CA THR A 92 16.57 3.50 28.71
C THR A 92 16.60 4.64 29.71
N VAL A 93 15.86 5.73 29.46
CA VAL A 93 15.73 6.85 30.43
C VAL A 93 15.08 6.38 31.74
N LEU A 94 14.02 5.56 31.65
CA LEU A 94 13.36 5.01 32.84
C LEU A 94 14.29 4.06 33.61
N ALA A 95 15.05 3.21 32.93
CA ALA A 95 15.98 2.29 33.57
C ALA A 95 17.12 3.02 34.30
N VAL A 96 17.71 4.05 33.67
CA VAL A 96 18.78 4.85 34.26
C VAL A 96 18.28 5.60 35.50
N THR A 97 17.10 6.23 35.43
CA THR A 97 16.51 6.97 36.56
C THR A 97 16.20 6.06 37.74
N LEU A 98 15.65 4.86 37.51
CA LEU A 98 15.44 3.85 38.56
C LEU A 98 16.77 3.41 39.19
N SER A 99 17.79 3.11 38.38
CA SER A 99 19.10 2.68 38.90
C SER A 99 19.77 3.75 39.78
N ALA A 100 19.66 5.02 39.39
CA ALA A 100 20.19 6.13 40.18
C ALA A 100 19.46 6.29 41.52
N LEU A 101 18.13 6.09 41.55
CA LEU A 101 17.35 6.10 42.78
C LEU A 101 17.78 4.97 43.74
N PHE A 102 17.90 3.74 43.24
CA PHE A 102 18.34 2.62 44.07
C PHE A 102 19.77 2.80 44.60
N ALA A 103 20.70 3.29 43.77
CA ALA A 103 22.07 3.58 44.21
C ALA A 103 22.11 4.67 45.30
N GLY A 104 21.30 5.73 45.15
CA GLY A 104 21.16 6.78 46.16
C GLY A 104 20.57 6.25 47.48
N CYS A 105 19.52 5.44 47.42
CA CYS A 105 18.91 4.85 48.61
C CYS A 105 19.87 3.91 49.37
N VAL A 106 20.66 3.10 48.66
CA VAL A 106 21.66 2.21 49.29
C VAL A 106 22.75 3.01 50.00
N LEU A 107 23.20 4.12 49.41
CA LEU A 107 24.23 4.97 50.00
C LEU A 107 23.74 5.68 51.27
N VAL A 108 22.47 6.11 51.30
CA VAL A 108 21.85 6.73 52.49
C VAL A 108 21.62 5.71 53.62
N LEU A 109 21.39 4.44 53.32
CA LEU A 109 21.20 3.39 54.34
C LEU A 109 22.53 2.87 54.94
N TYR A 110 23.67 3.13 54.29
CA TYR A 110 24.99 2.66 54.72
C TYR A 110 25.82 3.73 55.46
N VAL A 111 25.34 4.98 55.53
CA VAL A 111 25.93 6.11 56.27
C VAL A 111 25.13 6.33 57.55
#